data_AF-A0A7W1IUS5-F1
#
_entry.id   AF-A0A7W1IUS5-F1
#
_cell.length_a   1.000
_cell.length_b   1.000
_cell.length_c   1.000
_cell.angle_alpha   90.00
_cell.angle_beta   90.00
_cell.angle_gamma   90.00
#
_symmetry.space_group_name_H-M   'P 1'
#
loop_
_entity.id
_entity.type
_entity.pdbx_description
1 polymer ?
#
loop_
_entity_poly.entity_id
_entity_poly.type
_entity_poly.pdbx_seq_one_letter_code
_entity_poly.pdbx_strand_id
1 'polypeptide(L)'
;MHVPALVLIREPRDAILSHLIRNPDLGVAGALRGYLRFFEPLVGYRDAFVVARFQEVIGDMGAVIARVNERFGTAFVPFRHSPENVGRIERDIEEDYRSRTTSDELLERIIPRPSQARRELKEDLRRRFDETAPARLLRRADAVHARLSG
;
A
#
# COMPACT_ATOMS: atom_id res chain seq x y z
N MET A 1 -21.45 -18.22 -5.29
CA MET A 1 -21.10 -16.82 -5.63
C MET A 1 -19.64 -16.60 -5.29
N HIS A 2 -18.81 -16.20 -6.24
CA HIS A 2 -17.46 -15.71 -5.96
C HIS A 2 -17.55 -14.19 -5.83
N VAL A 3 -17.24 -13.66 -4.65
CA VAL A 3 -17.14 -12.21 -4.44
C VAL A 3 -15.84 -11.74 -5.10
N PRO A 4 -15.88 -10.76 -6.04
CA PRO A 4 -14.67 -10.22 -6.65
C PRO A 4 -13.74 -9.65 -5.58
N ALA A 5 -12.46 -10.06 -5.62
CA ALA A 5 -11.47 -9.70 -4.62
C ALA A 5 -10.17 -9.23 -5.28
N LEU A 6 -9.68 -8.09 -4.81
CA LEU A 6 -8.42 -7.47 -5.22
C LEU A 6 -7.55 -7.27 -3.97
N VAL A 7 -6.33 -7.80 -3.99
CA VAL A 7 -5.33 -7.61 -2.93
C VAL A 7 -4.25 -6.67 -3.44
N LEU A 8 -4.21 -5.46 -2.88
CA LEU A 8 -3.13 -4.51 -3.10
C LEU A 8 -1.91 -4.92 -2.28
N ILE A 9 -0.76 -5.01 -2.94
CA ILE A 9 0.50 -5.33 -2.28
C ILE A 9 1.60 -4.34 -2.66
N ARG A 10 2.50 -4.07 -1.72
CA ARG A 10 3.68 -3.22 -1.87
C ARG A 10 4.88 -3.91 -1.24
N GLU A 11 6.07 -3.56 -1.76
CA GLU A 11 7.36 -3.94 -1.18
C GLU A 11 7.36 -3.78 0.35
N PRO A 12 7.71 -4.82 1.13
CA PRO A 12 7.51 -4.83 2.58
C PRO A 12 8.14 -3.65 3.29
N ARG A 13 9.43 -3.40 3.05
CA ARG A 13 10.16 -2.26 3.65
C ARG A 13 9.43 -0.94 3.42
N ASP A 14 8.93 -0.77 2.20
CA ASP A 14 8.33 0.45 1.72
C ASP A 14 6.93 0.69 2.33
N ALA A 15 6.16 -0.39 2.50
CA ALA A 15 4.89 -0.40 3.21
C ALA A 15 5.08 -0.15 4.72
N ILE A 16 6.06 -0.82 5.35
CA ILE A 16 6.33 -0.65 6.79
C ILE A 16 6.75 0.78 7.10
N LEU A 17 7.70 1.35 6.35
CA LEU A 17 8.12 2.74 6.56
C LEU A 17 6.95 3.71 6.44
N SER A 18 6.09 3.54 5.44
CA SER A 18 4.88 4.37 5.28
C SER A 18 3.93 4.24 6.48
N HIS A 19 3.78 3.02 7.01
CA HIS A 19 2.94 2.74 8.17
C HIS A 19 3.51 3.34 9.46
N LEU A 20 4.82 3.31 9.65
CA LEU A 20 5.51 3.91 10.80
C LEU A 20 5.45 5.44 10.80
N ILE A 21 5.50 6.10 9.63
CA ILE A 21 5.29 7.55 9.55
C ILE A 21 3.89 7.93 10.08
N ARG A 22 2.87 7.14 9.74
CA ARG A 22 1.49 7.36 10.19
C ARG A 22 1.28 6.99 11.66
N ASN A 23 2.06 6.03 12.17
CA ASN A 23 1.91 5.48 13.53
C ASN A 23 3.28 5.40 14.21
N PRO A 24 3.85 6.55 14.66
CA PRO A 24 5.24 6.64 15.13
C PRO A 24 5.52 5.82 16.39
N ASP A 25 4.49 5.52 17.19
CA ASP A 25 4.61 4.73 18.41
C ASP A 25 4.78 3.23 18.14
N LEU A 26 4.58 2.78 16.90
CA LEU A 26 4.74 1.38 16.53
C LEU A 26 6.22 1.03 16.33
N GLY A 27 6.65 -0.10 16.89
CA GLY A 27 7.98 -0.65 16.64
C GLY A 27 8.07 -1.38 15.28
N VAL A 28 9.26 -1.38 14.66
CA VAL A 28 9.53 -2.04 13.37
C VAL A 28 9.11 -3.52 13.37
N ALA A 29 9.45 -4.26 14.44
CA ALA A 29 9.07 -5.67 14.57
C ALA A 29 7.54 -5.86 14.65
N GLY A 30 6.84 -4.96 15.33
CA GLY A 30 5.37 -4.97 15.41
C GLY A 30 4.73 -4.75 14.04
N ALA A 31 5.24 -3.77 13.29
CA ALA A 31 4.79 -3.46 11.93
C ALA A 31 5.02 -4.64 10.98
N LEU A 32 6.20 -5.27 11.00
CA LEU A 32 6.51 -6.46 10.19
C LEU A 32 5.59 -7.65 10.54
N ARG A 33 5.31 -7.89 11.82
CA ARG A 33 4.34 -8.93 12.23
C ARG A 33 2.94 -8.61 11.73
N GLY A 34 2.54 -7.33 11.71
CA GLY A 34 1.27 -6.89 11.13
C GLY A 34 1.16 -7.22 9.64
N TYR A 35 2.21 -6.89 8.86
CA TYR A 35 2.30 -7.22 7.44
C TYR A 35 2.17 -8.73 7.21
N LEU A 36 2.96 -9.53 7.93
CA LEU A 36 2.93 -10.99 7.83
C LEU A 36 1.56 -11.56 8.23
N ARG A 37 0.98 -11.09 9.33
CA ARG A 37 -0.34 -11.56 9.80
C ARG A 37 -1.43 -11.34 8.76
N PHE A 38 -1.35 -10.27 7.98
CA PHE A 38 -2.31 -10.01 6.90
C PHE A 38 -2.00 -10.84 5.64
N PHE A 39 -0.76 -10.78 5.13
CA PHE A 39 -0.44 -11.34 3.81
C PHE A 39 -0.07 -12.82 3.81
N GLU A 40 0.56 -13.34 4.87
CA GLU A 40 1.05 -14.74 4.91
C GLU A 40 -0.08 -15.77 4.75
N PRO A 41 -1.25 -15.63 5.41
CA PRO A 41 -2.37 -16.55 5.20
C PRO A 41 -2.94 -16.50 3.77
N LEU A 42 -2.89 -15.33 3.12
CA LEU A 42 -3.43 -15.13 1.77
C LEU A 42 -2.66 -15.90 0.70
N VAL A 43 -1.42 -16.32 0.99
CA VAL A 43 -0.61 -17.04 0.02
C VAL A 43 -1.25 -18.37 -0.38
N GLY A 44 -1.91 -19.07 0.56
CA GLY A 44 -2.66 -20.30 0.25
C GLY A 44 -3.92 -20.08 -0.58
N TYR A 45 -4.38 -18.84 -0.70
CA TYR A 45 -5.58 -18.43 -1.43
C TYR A 45 -5.26 -17.51 -2.60
N ARG A 46 -4.00 -17.50 -3.06
CA ARG A 46 -3.53 -16.60 -4.12
C ARG A 46 -4.38 -16.69 -5.40
N ASP A 47 -4.94 -17.86 -5.69
CA ASP A 47 -5.80 -18.07 -6.85
C ASP A 47 -7.27 -17.71 -6.61
N ALA A 48 -7.64 -17.20 -5.44
CA ALA A 48 -8.99 -16.74 -5.13
C ALA A 48 -9.20 -15.24 -5.38
N PHE A 49 -8.13 -14.48 -5.65
CA PHE A 49 -8.18 -13.03 -5.85
C PHE A 49 -7.25 -12.57 -6.98
N VAL A 50 -7.41 -11.31 -7.40
CA VAL A 50 -6.41 -10.61 -8.22
C VAL A 50 -5.40 -9.96 -7.28
N VAL A 51 -4.13 -10.02 -7.61
CA VAL A 51 -3.10 -9.19 -6.95
C VAL A 51 -2.83 -7.97 -7.81
N ALA A 52 -2.76 -6.80 -7.17
CA ALA A 52 -2.25 -5.58 -7.80
C ALA A 52 -1.07 -5.05 -7.01
N ARG A 53 0.06 -4.86 -7.70
CA ARG A 53 1.23 -4.20 -7.12
C ARG A 53 0.93 -2.71 -7.03
N PHE A 54 1.46 -2.07 -6.00
CA PHE A 54 1.25 -0.63 -5.76
C PHE A 54 1.59 0.23 -6.99
N GLN A 55 2.68 -0.08 -7.69
CA GLN A 55 3.09 0.64 -8.91
C GLN A 55 2.09 0.48 -10.06
N GLU A 56 1.42 -0.67 -10.17
CA GLU A 56 0.37 -0.87 -11.18
C GLU A 56 -0.86 -0.03 -10.87
N VAL A 57 -1.26 0.04 -9.60
CA VAL A 57 -2.43 0.83 -9.18
C VAL A 57 -2.22 2.32 -9.45
N ILE A 58 -1.05 2.86 -9.12
CA ILE A 58 -0.78 4.29 -9.31
C ILE A 58 -0.41 4.66 -10.75
N GLY A 59 -0.07 3.69 -11.61
CA GLY A 59 0.31 3.94 -13.00
C GLY A 59 -0.75 3.57 -14.04
N ASP A 60 -1.50 2.49 -13.80
CA ASP A 60 -2.58 2.02 -14.67
C ASP A 60 -3.61 1.17 -13.91
N MET A 61 -4.44 1.85 -13.10
CA MET A 61 -5.58 1.21 -12.45
C MET A 61 -6.60 0.63 -13.46
N GLY A 62 -6.63 1.12 -14.70
CA GLY A 62 -7.52 0.61 -15.75
C GLY A 62 -7.20 -0.85 -16.09
N ALA A 63 -5.92 -1.16 -16.29
CA ALA A 63 -5.45 -2.53 -16.49
C ALA A 63 -5.74 -3.44 -15.28
N VAL A 64 -5.60 -2.92 -14.05
CA VAL A 64 -5.95 -3.67 -12.83
C VAL A 64 -7.44 -4.04 -12.82
N ILE A 65 -8.32 -3.10 -13.14
CA ILE A 65 -9.78 -3.34 -13.21
C ILE A 65 -10.11 -4.35 -14.31
N ALA A 66 -9.44 -4.28 -15.46
CA ALA A 66 -9.62 -5.25 -16.53
C ALA A 66 -9.29 -6.69 -16.08
N ARG A 67 -8.20 -6.90 -15.32
CA ARG A 67 -7.87 -8.22 -14.74
C ARG A 67 -8.93 -8.73 -13.75
N VAL A 68 -9.52 -7.82 -12.96
CA VAL A 68 -10.63 -8.17 -12.06
C VAL A 68 -11.85 -8.62 -12.86
N ASN A 69 -12.21 -7.87 -13.90
CA ASN A 69 -13.32 -8.22 -14.80
C ASN A 69 -13.11 -9.57 -15.47
N GLU A 70 -11.93 -9.82 -16.00
CA GLU A 70 -11.59 -11.09 -16.64
C GLU A 70 -11.71 -12.27 -15.66
N ARG A 71 -11.14 -12.15 -14.46
CA ARG A 71 -11.14 -13.24 -13.47
C ARG A 71 -12.52 -13.57 -12.92
N PHE A 72 -13.34 -12.55 -12.67
CA PHE A 72 -14.60 -12.70 -11.95
C PHE A 72 -15.84 -12.58 -12.83
N GLY A 73 -15.68 -12.32 -14.13
CA GLY A 73 -16.81 -12.08 -15.05
C GLY A 73 -17.57 -10.80 -14.72
N THR A 74 -16.91 -9.80 -14.13
CA THR A 74 -17.53 -8.51 -13.79
C THR A 74 -17.43 -7.51 -14.95
N ALA A 75 -18.18 -6.42 -14.85
CA ALA A 75 -18.21 -5.34 -15.83
C ALA A 75 -17.90 -3.97 -15.20
N PHE A 76 -16.93 -3.92 -14.28
CA PHE A 76 -16.49 -2.66 -13.68
C PHE A 76 -15.87 -1.75 -14.75
N VAL A 77 -16.22 -0.47 -14.72
CA VAL A 77 -15.70 0.51 -15.68
C VAL A 77 -14.20 0.74 -15.42
N PRO A 78 -13.30 0.49 -16.40
CA PRO A 78 -11.88 0.75 -16.21
C PRO A 78 -11.61 2.24 -15.97
N PHE A 79 -10.70 2.52 -15.03
CA PHE A 79 -10.24 3.88 -14.78
C PHE A 79 -9.42 4.39 -15.98
N ARG A 80 -9.74 5.58 -16.48
CA ARG A 80 -8.91 6.25 -17.50
C ARG A 80 -7.79 7.00 -16.82
N HIS A 81 -6.56 6.53 -16.98
CA HIS A 81 -5.38 7.11 -16.33
C HIS A 81 -4.88 8.36 -17.07
N SER A 82 -5.64 9.46 -16.99
CA SER A 82 -5.26 10.77 -17.54
C SER A 82 -4.80 11.73 -16.43
N PRO A 83 -3.95 12.74 -16.76
CA PRO A 83 -3.54 13.76 -15.79
C PRO A 83 -4.73 14.48 -15.14
N GLU A 84 -5.80 14.73 -15.89
CA GLU A 84 -7.02 15.34 -15.38
C GLU A 84 -7.69 14.46 -14.31
N ASN A 85 -7.84 13.17 -14.58
CA ASN A 85 -8.49 12.25 -13.65
C ASN A 85 -7.65 12.02 -12.40
N VAL A 86 -6.32 11.91 -12.55
CA VAL A 86 -5.38 11.84 -11.43
C VAL A 86 -5.45 13.11 -10.58
N GLY A 87 -5.44 14.29 -11.21
CA GLY A 87 -5.57 15.56 -10.50
C GLY A 87 -6.90 15.73 -9.76
N ARG A 88 -7.99 15.10 -10.23
CA ARG A 88 -9.25 15.01 -9.45
C ARG A 88 -9.06 14.16 -8.20
N ILE A 89 -8.50 12.96 -8.34
CA ILE A 89 -8.22 12.07 -7.19
C ILE A 89 -7.33 12.75 -6.16
N GLU A 90 -6.27 13.44 -6.60
CA GLU A 90 -5.38 14.18 -5.71
C GLU A 90 -6.14 15.25 -4.92
N ARG A 91 -7.02 16.02 -5.55
CA ARG A 91 -7.88 16.99 -4.86
C ARG A 91 -8.86 16.34 -3.88
N ASP A 92 -9.46 15.22 -4.26
CA ASP A 92 -10.40 14.50 -3.39
C ASP A 92 -9.67 13.97 -2.13
N ILE A 93 -8.44 13.44 -2.30
CA ILE A 93 -7.57 13.04 -1.20
C ILE A 93 -7.24 14.24 -0.29
N GLU A 94 -6.88 15.37 -0.88
CA GLU A 94 -6.57 16.60 -0.15
C GLU A 94 -7.74 17.07 0.72
N GLU A 95 -8.94 17.11 0.15
CA GLU A 95 -10.16 17.55 0.82
C GLU A 95 -10.55 16.59 1.95
N ASP A 96 -10.61 15.28 1.67
CA ASP A 96 -10.96 14.25 2.65
C ASP A 96 -9.99 14.26 3.83
N TYR A 97 -8.68 14.31 3.59
CA TYR A 97 -7.71 14.27 4.69
C TYR A 97 -7.63 15.57 5.50
N ARG A 98 -7.79 16.75 4.87
CA ARG A 98 -7.92 18.02 5.60
C ARG A 98 -9.13 18.03 6.52
N SER A 99 -10.22 17.36 6.15
CA SER A 99 -11.41 17.29 7.01
C SER A 99 -11.22 16.46 8.29
N ARG A 100 -10.20 15.59 8.34
CA ARG A 100 -9.99 14.60 9.42
C ARG A 100 -9.12 15.11 10.56
N THR A 101 -8.43 16.23 10.39
CA THR A 101 -7.56 16.80 11.42
C THR A 101 -7.38 18.29 11.21
N THR A 102 -7.27 19.03 12.31
CA THR A 102 -6.93 20.46 12.29
C THR A 102 -5.44 20.72 12.46
N SER A 103 -4.63 19.67 12.64
CA SER A 103 -3.18 19.77 12.80
C SER A 103 -2.49 19.54 11.46
N ASP A 104 -1.81 20.59 10.97
CA ASP A 104 -1.01 20.50 9.74
C ASP A 104 0.12 19.48 9.84
N GLU A 105 0.75 19.35 11.01
CA GLU A 105 1.79 18.34 11.24
C GLU A 105 1.22 16.92 11.14
N LEU A 106 0.08 16.66 11.78
CA LEU A 106 -0.57 15.36 11.69
C LEU A 106 -1.04 15.08 10.26
N LEU A 107 -1.65 16.07 9.60
CA LEU A 107 -2.09 15.97 8.21
C LEU A 107 -0.94 15.52 7.31
N GLU A 108 0.22 16.18 7.42
CA GLU A 108 1.38 15.90 6.59
C GLU A 108 1.91 14.46 6.76
N ARG A 109 1.77 13.88 7.95
CA ARG A 109 2.13 12.47 8.22
C ARG A 109 1.12 11.46 7.68
N ILE A 110 -0.17 11.80 7.68
CA ILE A 110 -1.23 10.84 7.35
C ILE A 110 -1.70 10.89 5.89
N ILE A 111 -1.53 12.02 5.22
CA ILE A 111 -2.03 12.23 3.86
C ILE A 111 -1.26 11.35 2.85
N PRO A 112 -1.94 10.61 1.95
CA PRO A 112 -1.32 9.64 1.05
C PRO A 112 -0.82 10.29 -0.25
N ARG A 113 -0.04 11.38 -0.15
CA ARG A 113 0.63 12.04 -1.28
C ARG A 113 2.15 12.05 -1.12
N PRO A 114 2.92 12.14 -2.21
CA PRO A 114 4.33 12.47 -2.14
C PRO A 114 4.53 13.88 -1.56
N SER A 115 5.47 14.05 -0.63
CA SER A 115 5.88 15.36 -0.13
C SER A 115 7.33 15.33 0.32
N GLN A 116 7.95 16.50 0.41
CA GLN A 116 9.32 16.61 0.90
C GLN A 116 9.44 16.19 2.37
N ALA A 117 8.56 16.69 3.24
CA ALA A 117 8.55 16.33 4.66
C ALA A 117 8.42 14.80 4.86
N ARG A 118 7.55 14.13 4.09
CA ARG A 118 7.45 12.67 4.14
C ARG A 118 8.69 11.95 3.62
N ARG A 119 9.40 12.51 2.64
CA ARG A 119 10.66 11.93 2.15
C ARG A 119 11.74 11.99 3.23
N GLU A 120 11.88 13.12 3.90
CA GLU A 120 12.84 13.33 5.00
C GLU A 120 12.54 12.40 6.18
N LEU A 121 11.28 12.34 6.64
CA LEU A 121 10.86 11.39 7.69
C LEU A 121 11.15 9.94 7.31
N LYS A 122 10.98 9.59 6.02
CA LYS A 122 11.25 8.24 5.54
C LYS A 122 12.75 7.93 5.52
N GLU A 123 13.62 8.91 5.26
CA GLU A 123 15.07 8.73 5.29
C GLU A 123 15.59 8.44 6.69
N ASP A 124 15.11 9.18 7.70
CA ASP A 124 15.48 8.92 9.10
C ASP A 124 14.99 7.56 9.56
N LEU A 125 13.75 7.20 9.21
CA LEU A 125 13.18 5.89 9.53
C LEU A 125 13.89 4.74 8.80
N ARG A 126 14.48 4.95 7.62
CA ARG A 126 15.25 3.91 6.91
C ARG A 126 16.45 3.46 7.73
N ARG A 127 17.19 4.39 8.33
CA ARG A 127 18.34 4.06 9.18
C ARG A 127 17.91 3.20 10.37
N ARG A 128 16.89 3.67 11.11
CA ARG A 128 16.32 2.92 12.24
C ARG A 128 15.77 1.55 11.81
N PHE A 129 15.14 1.46 10.65
CA PHE A 129 14.65 0.20 10.11
C PHE A 129 15.79 -0.78 9.87
N ASP A 130 16.88 -0.34 9.23
CA ASP A 130 18.01 -1.21 8.90
C ASP A 130 18.73 -1.72 10.16
N GLU A 131 18.80 -0.89 11.21
CA GLU A 131 19.39 -1.26 12.50
C GLU A 131 18.52 -2.21 13.33
N THR A 132 17.19 -2.06 13.27
CA THR A 132 16.27 -2.71 14.23
C THR A 132 15.37 -3.77 13.62
N ALA A 133 15.29 -3.88 12.29
CA ALA A 133 14.43 -4.86 11.62
C ALA A 133 14.93 -6.28 11.90
N PRO A 134 14.11 -7.16 12.49
CA PRO A 134 14.52 -8.53 12.70
C PRO A 134 14.68 -9.25 11.35
N ALA A 135 15.91 -9.65 11.01
CA ALA A 135 16.25 -10.21 9.70
C ALA A 135 15.36 -11.41 9.31
N ARG A 136 14.95 -12.23 10.30
CA ARG A 136 14.01 -13.34 10.08
C ARG A 136 12.62 -12.86 9.65
N LEU A 137 12.10 -11.78 10.23
CA LEU A 137 10.79 -11.25 9.86
C LEU A 137 10.83 -10.56 8.50
N LEU A 138 11.91 -9.82 8.20
CA LEU A 138 12.09 -9.17 6.91
C LEU A 138 12.15 -10.20 5.78
N ARG A 139 13.03 -11.21 5.89
CA ARG A 139 13.11 -12.29 4.88
C ARG A 139 11.78 -13.01 4.65
N ARG A 140 10.99 -13.22 5.72
CA ARG A 140 9.65 -13.80 5.58
C ARG A 140 8.70 -12.87 4.85
N ALA A 141 8.73 -11.57 5.14
CA ALA A 141 7.88 -10.59 4.48
C ALA A 141 8.24 -10.48 3.00
N ASP A 142 9.52 -10.49 2.65
CA ASP A 142 10.00 -10.49 1.27
C ASP A 142 9.57 -11.75 0.53
N ALA A 143 9.66 -12.93 1.17
CA ALA A 143 9.21 -14.19 0.58
C ALA A 143 7.68 -14.21 0.34
N VAL A 144 6.89 -13.69 1.29
CA VAL A 144 5.43 -13.55 1.12
C VAL A 144 5.10 -12.57 0.00
N HIS A 145 5.79 -11.44 -0.06
CA HIS A 145 5.65 -10.47 -1.15
C HIS A 145 5.93 -11.11 -2.50
N ALA A 146 7.05 -11.82 -2.65
CA ALA A 146 7.42 -12.49 -3.88
C ALA A 146 6.39 -13.55 -4.30
N ARG A 147 5.85 -14.34 -3.36
CA ARG A 147 4.84 -15.36 -3.65
C ARG A 147 3.48 -14.79 -4.06
N LEU A 148 3.13 -13.60 -3.57
CA LEU A 148 1.88 -12.94 -3.95
C LEU A 148 2.03 -12.12 -5.23
N SER A 149 3.19 -11.51 -5.45
CA SER A 149 3.43 -10.60 -6.57
C SER A 149 3.98 -11.30 -7.82
N GLY A 150 4.53 -12.51 -7.73
CA GLY A 150 4.79 -13.39 -8.88
C GLY A 150 3.50 -13.94 -9.47
#